data_AF-A0A967M1V1-F1
#
_entry.id   AF-A0A967M1V1-F1
#
_cell.length_a   1.000
_cell.length_b   1.000
_cell.length_c   1.000
_cell.angle_alpha   90.00
_cell.angle_beta   90.00
_cell.angle_gamma   90.00
#
_symmetry.space_group_name_H-M   'P 1'
#
loop_
_entity.id
_entity.type
_entity.pdbx_description
1 polymer ?
#
loop_
_entity_poly.entity_id
_entity_poly.type
_entity_poly.pdbx_seq_one_letter_code
_entity_poly.pdbx_strand_id
1 'polypeptide(L)' 'MTVMFADIRGFTTISEKLKDDPQALTALINRVLTPMTDQVLSQEGTIDKYIGDCLMAFWNAPLDDEAHA' A
#
# COMPACT_ATOMS: atom_id res chain seq x y z
N MET A 1 18.40 -2.21 2.18
CA MET A 1 17.14 -1.54 1.81
C MET A 1 16.27 -2.50 1.00
N THR A 2 15.07 -2.82 1.50
CA THR A 2 14.09 -3.69 0.83
C THR A 2 12.85 -2.88 0.49
N VAL A 3 12.31 -3.05 -0.72
CA VAL A 3 11.12 -2.31 -1.18
C VAL A 3 10.02 -3.30 -1.55
N MET A 4 8.80 -3.03 -1.10
CA MET A 4 7.60 -3.77 -1.45
C MET A 4 6.65 -2.86 -2.22
N PHE A 5 6.09 -3.40 -3.30
CA PHE A 5 4.95 -2.85 -4.02
C PHE A 5 3.80 -3.85 -3.94
N ALA A 6 2.61 -3.38 -3.57
CA ALA A 6 1.39 -4.18 -3.55
C ALA A 6 0.27 -3.42 -4.27
N ASP A 7 -0.48 -4.11 -5.13
CA ASP A 7 -1.48 -3.49 -6.00
C ASP A 7 -2.77 -4.34 -6.08
N ILE A 8 -3.93 -3.70 -6.26
CA ILE A 8 -5.21 -4.40 -6.24
C ILE A 8 -5.50 -5.00 -7.62
N ARG A 9 -5.60 -6.33 -7.67
CA ARG A 9 -5.92 -7.03 -8.92
C ARG A 9 -7.27 -6.59 -9.49
N GLY A 10 -7.25 -6.10 -10.72
CA GLY A 10 -8.47 -5.72 -11.45
C GLY A 10 -9.09 -4.41 -10.96
N PHE A 11 -8.34 -3.58 -10.24
CA PHE A 11 -8.82 -2.32 -9.71
C PHE A 11 -9.43 -1.40 -10.76
N THR A 12 -8.83 -1.29 -11.96
CA THR A 12 -9.39 -0.50 -13.07
C THR A 12 -10.82 -0.90 -13.42
N THR A 13 -11.13 -2.20 -13.46
CA THR A 13 -12.49 -2.66 -13.74
C THR A 13 -13.44 -2.33 -12.59
N ILE A 14 -12.95 -2.36 -11.36
CA ILE A 14 -13.73 -2.02 -10.17
C ILE A 14 -13.99 -0.51 -10.10
N SER A 15 -12.99 0.32 -10.37
CA SER A 15 -13.09 1.78 -10.37
C SER A 15 -14.06 2.26 -11.45
N GLU A 16 -14.04 1.67 -12.64
CA GLU A 16 -15.00 1.99 -13.71
C GLU A 16 -16.44 1.63 -13.34
N LYS A 17 -16.65 0.53 -12.58
CA LYS A 17 -17.98 0.16 -12.08
C LYS A 17 -18.48 1.08 -10.97
N LEU A 18 -17.58 1.68 -10.20
CA LEU A 18 -17.88 2.58 -9.09
C LEU A 18 -17.69 4.06 -9.46
N LYS A 19 -17.55 4.39 -10.75
CA LYS A 19 -17.31 5.76 -11.22
C LYS A 19 -18.39 6.76 -10.76
N ASP A 20 -19.63 6.28 -10.60
CA ASP A 20 -20.77 7.08 -10.17
C ASP A 20 -20.91 7.15 -8.64
N ASP A 21 -20.09 6.39 -7.90
CA ASP A 21 -20.00 6.39 -6.43
C ASP A 21 -18.53 6.43 -5.94
N PRO A 22 -17.90 7.63 -5.95
CA PRO A 22 -16.53 7.81 -5.49
C PRO A 22 -16.33 7.45 -4.01
N GLN A 23 -17.37 7.59 -3.19
CA GLN A 23 -17.30 7.28 -1.75
C GLN A 23 -17.16 5.78 -1.53
N ALA A 24 -17.92 4.97 -2.26
CA ALA A 24 -17.78 3.52 -2.24
C ALA A 24 -16.39 3.07 -2.73
N LEU A 25 -15.83 3.74 -3.75
CA LEU A 25 -14.48 3.45 -4.22
C LEU A 25 -13.44 3.74 -3.14
N THR A 26 -13.49 4.91 -2.48
CA THR A 26 -12.58 5.24 -1.38
C THR A 26 -12.74 4.28 -0.21
N ALA A 27 -13.96 3.89 0.14
CA ALA A 27 -14.21 2.91 1.19
C ALA A 27 -13.60 1.54 0.88
N LEU A 28 -13.68 1.09 -0.38
CA LEU A 28 -13.05 -0.15 -0.83
C LEU A 28 -11.53 -0.08 -0.73
N ILE A 29 -10.93 1.01 -1.22
CA ILE A 29 -9.48 1.24 -1.16
C ILE A 29 -9.02 1.18 0.30
N ASN A 30 -9.65 1.96 1.19
CA ASN A 30 -9.30 1.96 2.61
C ASN A 30 -9.45 0.58 3.24
N ARG A 31 -10.50 -0.18 2.90
CA ARG A 31 -10.71 -1.53 3.43
C ARG A 31 -9.58 -2.51 3.08
N VAL A 32 -8.88 -2.27 1.96
CA VAL A 32 -7.74 -3.11 1.53
C VAL A 32 -6.42 -2.52 2.02
N LEU A 33 -6.21 -1.22 1.87
CA LEU A 33 -4.95 -0.56 2.22
C LEU A 33 -4.73 -0.50 3.75
N THR A 34 -5.76 -0.25 4.56
CA THR A 34 -5.63 -0.16 6.02
C THR A 34 -4.98 -1.41 6.64
N PRO A 35 -5.50 -2.64 6.44
CA PRO A 35 -4.86 -3.82 7.02
C PRO A 35 -3.45 -4.07 6.45
N MET A 36 -3.18 -3.72 5.20
CA MET A 36 -1.82 -3.83 4.64
C MET A 36 -0.86 -2.85 5.32
N THR A 37 -1.28 -1.60 5.53
CA THR A 37 -0.53 -0.59 6.27
C THR A 37 -0.23 -1.06 7.69
N ASP A 38 -1.24 -1.60 8.39
CA ASP A 38 -1.06 -2.13 9.74
C ASP A 38 -0.01 -3.26 9.77
N GLN A 39 -0.04 -4.17 8.78
CA GLN A 39 0.95 -5.23 8.68
C GLN A 39 2.36 -4.69 8.42
N VAL A 40 2.53 -3.74 7.50
CA VAL A 40 3.84 -3.14 7.23
C VAL A 40 4.40 -2.47 8.48
N LEU A 41 3.59 -1.66 9.16
CA LEU A 41 3.99 -0.97 10.39
C LEU A 41 4.32 -1.96 11.51
N SER A 42 3.57 -3.07 11.63
CA SER A 42 3.84 -4.13 12.61
C SER A 42 5.17 -4.86 12.38
N GLN A 43 5.70 -4.81 11.17
CA GLN A 43 6.99 -5.41 10.80
C GLN A 43 8.11 -4.37 10.68
N GLU A 44 7.96 -3.20 11.34
CA GLU A 44 8.96 -2.12 11.34
C GLU A 44 9.28 -1.57 9.93
N GLY A 45 8.35 -1.75 9.00
CA GLY A 45 8.41 -1.14 7.67
C GLY A 45 7.85 0.27 7.70
N THR A 46 8.30 1.09 6.75
CA THR A 46 7.79 2.45 6.54
C THR A 46 6.97 2.51 5.27
N ILE A 47 5.79 3.15 5.35
CA ILE A 47 5.00 3.49 4.16
C ILE A 47 5.61 4.73 3.50
N ASP A 48 6.04 4.61 2.24
CA ASP A 48 6.54 5.77 1.47
C ASP A 48 5.37 6.58 0.94
N LYS A 49 4.47 5.94 0.17
CA LYS A 49 3.24 6.56 -0.34
C LYS A 49 2.22 5.54 -0.82
N TYR A 50 1.02 6.06 -1.04
CA TYR A 50 -0.08 5.39 -1.74
C TYR A 50 -0.18 5.97 -3.16
N ILE A 51 -0.34 5.11 -4.17
CA ILE A 51 -0.47 5.50 -5.58
C ILE A 51 -1.76 4.86 -6.10
N GLY A 52 -2.89 5.53 -5.89
CA GLY A 52 -4.21 4.96 -6.19
C GLY A 52 -4.49 3.73 -5.32
N ASP A 53 -4.51 2.56 -5.95
CA ASP A 53 -4.66 1.25 -5.32
C ASP A 53 -3.34 0.56 -4.95
N CYS A 54 -2.21 1.16 -5.31
CA CYS A 54 -0.89 0.64 -5.02
C CYS A 54 -0.34 1.19 -3.69
N LEU A 55 0.26 0.30 -2.89
CA LEU A 55 1.00 0.58 -1.67
C LEU A 55 2.51 0.40 -1.91
N MET A 56 3.29 1.42 -1.58
CA MET A 56 4.74 1.34 -1.56
C MET A 56 5.27 1.41 -0.12
N ALA A 57 6.03 0.40 0.26
CA ALA A 57 6.68 0.31 1.57
C ALA A 57 8.17 -0.01 1.44
N PHE A 58 8.96 0.45 2.40
CA PHE A 58 10.37 0.09 2.50
C PHE A 58 10.76 -0.33 3.91
N TRP A 59 11.75 -1.20 3.98
CA TRP A 59 12.42 -1.60 5.21
C TRP A 59 13.88 -1.21 5.13
N ASN A 60 14.44 -0.89 6.30
CA ASN A 60 15.85 -0.56 6.47
C ASN A 60 16.29 0.76 5.78
N ALA A 61 15.57 1.85 6.04
CA ALA A 61 15.96 3.25 5.79
C ALA A 61 15.27 4.13 6.87
N PRO A 62 15.97 5.03 7.59
CA PRO A 62 17.07 5.89 7.13
C PRO A 62 18.44 5.67 7.83
N LEU A 63 18.71 4.50 8.41
CA LEU A 63 20.01 4.21 9.04
C LEU A 63 20.77 3.16 8.20
N ASP A 64 22.04 3.46 7.88
CA ASP A 64 22.98 2.52 7.27
C ASP A 64 23.17 1.32 8.20
N ASP A 65 22.63 0.17 7.83
CA ASP A 65 22.86 -1.10 8.52
C ASP A 65 23.67 -2.04 7.62
N GLU A 66 24.93 -2.27 7.99
CA GLU A 66 25.88 -3.14 7.30
C GLU A 66 25.55 -4.65 7.39
N ALA A 67 24.56 -5.05 8.21
CA ALA A 67 24.18 -6.45 8.42
C ALA A 67 22.92 -6.87 7.64
N HIS A 68 22.61 -6.21 6.54
CA HIS A 68 21.37 -6.44 5.79
C HIS A 68 21.37 -7.65 4.84
N ALA A 69 22.43 -8.47 4.81
CA ALA A 69 22.63 -9.55 3.84
C ALA A 69 22.52 -10.95 4.47
#